data_AF-A0A8S3IV21-F1
#
_entry.id   AF-A0A8S3IV21-F1
#
_cell.length_a   1.000
_cell.length_b   1.000
_cell.length_c   1.000
_cell.angle_alpha   90.00
_cell.angle_beta   90.00
_cell.angle_gamma   90.00
#
_symmetry.space_group_name_H-M   'P 1'
#
loop_
_entity.id
_entity.type
_entity.pdbx_description
1 polymer ?
#
loop_
_entity_poly.entity_id
_entity_poly.type
_entity_poly.pdbx_seq_one_letter_code
_entity_poly.pdbx_strand_id
1 'polypeptide(L)'
;ETIVKHQILNLAAKLFVTNNKQTHLLVQYVFNLAKYDTNYDTRDKARLIRALLLQTENCPQLSKHAKKILLAPKPAPTLESIIRGHDQYTLGTLSYVIGQKATGYHDLPDFPLVPADPSVRNVEIIQPETPQHDHSSKASATSGTKKKSSTSKKFYSDDEAEDDDEVAEEEEEEEEDEEDGSTEDPDDDEGEAKPKKFVKKSHDYEQL
;
A
#
# COMPACT_ATOMS: atom_id res chain seq x y z
N GLU A 1 14.39 -0.05 18.78
CA GLU A 1 15.58 0.83 18.97
C GLU A 1 16.47 0.92 17.74
N THR A 2 16.94 -0.19 17.18
CA THR A 2 17.88 -0.20 16.03
C THR A 2 17.33 0.54 14.80
N ILE A 3 16.03 0.44 14.52
CA ILE A 3 15.40 1.11 13.39
C ILE A 3 15.63 2.63 13.39
N VAL A 4 15.51 3.28 14.56
CA VAL A 4 15.71 4.72 14.72
C VAL A 4 17.15 5.09 14.41
N LYS A 5 18.13 4.31 14.91
CA LYS A 5 19.55 4.50 14.60
C LYS A 5 19.81 4.42 13.09
N HIS A 6 19.18 3.46 12.41
CA HIS A 6 19.30 3.32 10.96
C HIS A 6 18.72 4.52 10.22
N GLN A 7 17.63 5.13 10.72
CA GLN A 7 17.06 6.34 10.13
C GLN A 7 17.93 7.57 10.39
N ILE A 8 18.53 7.71 11.57
CA ILE A 8 19.49 8.78 11.84
C ILE A 8 20.68 8.70 10.88
N LEU A 9 21.22 7.50 10.64
CA LEU A 9 22.30 7.31 9.65
C LEU A 9 21.85 7.65 8.22
N ASN A 10 20.64 7.26 7.83
CA ASN A 10 20.07 7.61 6.51
C ASN A 10 19.91 9.12 6.35
N LEU A 11 19.36 9.79 7.38
CA LEU A 11 19.16 11.22 7.40
C LEU A 11 20.49 11.97 7.32
N ALA A 12 21.48 11.57 8.13
CA ALA A 12 22.82 12.15 8.09
C ALA A 12 23.45 12.02 6.70
N ALA A 13 23.29 10.86 6.05
CA ALA A 13 23.77 10.63 4.69
C ALA A 13 23.10 11.56 3.67
N LYS A 14 21.77 11.70 3.75
CA LYS A 14 21.00 12.60 2.87
C LYS A 14 21.36 14.06 3.09
N LEU A 15 21.42 14.51 4.34
CA LEU A 15 21.81 15.88 4.73
C LEU A 15 23.21 16.24 4.22
N PHE A 16 24.16 15.31 4.32
CA PHE A 16 25.51 15.54 3.80
C PHE A 16 25.51 15.80 2.29
N VAL A 17 24.68 15.09 1.54
CA VAL A 17 24.60 15.24 0.08
C VAL A 17 23.83 16.50 -0.33
N THR A 18 22.83 16.92 0.44
CA THR A 18 22.04 18.13 0.15
C THR A 18 22.74 19.41 0.60
N ASN A 19 23.31 19.44 1.81
CA ASN A 19 23.93 20.64 2.40
C ASN A 19 25.25 20.32 3.13
N ASN A 20 26.24 19.85 2.38
CA ASN A 20 27.55 19.50 2.93
C ASN A 20 28.20 20.66 3.72
N LYS A 21 28.09 21.91 3.23
CA LYS A 21 28.80 23.06 3.81
C LYS A 21 28.48 23.27 5.29
N GLN A 22 27.22 23.10 5.68
CA GLN A 22 26.77 23.31 7.05
C GLN A 22 26.78 22.03 7.88
N THR A 23 26.46 20.88 7.28
CA THR A 23 26.23 19.63 8.02
C THR A 23 27.44 18.71 8.13
N HIS A 24 28.58 19.04 7.50
CA HIS A 24 29.77 18.18 7.48
C HIS A 24 30.20 17.71 8.87
N LEU A 25 30.36 18.64 9.82
CA LEU A 25 30.86 18.33 11.16
C LEU A 25 29.87 17.48 11.96
N LEU A 26 28.57 17.76 11.82
CA LEU A 26 27.49 17.01 12.46
C LEU A 26 27.47 15.56 11.95
N VAL A 27 27.53 15.37 10.63
CA VAL A 27 27.52 14.05 10.01
C VAL A 27 28.78 13.25 10.41
N GLN A 28 29.94 13.91 10.44
CA GLN A 28 31.17 13.30 10.94
C GLN A 28 31.04 12.85 12.41
N TYR A 29 30.41 13.66 13.26
CA TYR A 29 30.14 13.32 14.66
C TYR A 29 29.22 12.09 14.77
N VAL A 30 28.10 12.07 14.04
CA VAL A 30 27.17 10.93 14.01
C VAL A 30 27.89 9.63 13.60
N PHE A 31 28.71 9.65 12.54
CA PHE A 31 29.46 8.47 12.14
C PHE A 31 30.57 8.07 13.12
N ASN A 32 31.14 9.02 13.86
CA ASN A 32 32.11 8.71 14.92
C ASN A 32 31.42 8.02 16.12
N LEU A 33 30.21 8.44 16.49
CA LEU A 33 29.41 7.75 17.50
C LEU A 33 29.03 6.34 17.05
N ALA A 34 28.54 6.21 15.82
CA ALA A 34 28.11 4.93 15.26
C ALA A 34 29.24 3.89 15.19
N LYS A 35 30.52 4.30 15.12
CA LYS A 35 31.69 3.40 15.18
C LYS A 35 31.72 2.53 16.45
N TYR A 36 31.20 3.06 17.56
CA TYR A 36 31.23 2.42 18.88
C TYR A 36 29.86 1.87 19.30
N ASP A 37 28.88 1.82 18.39
CA ASP A 37 27.58 1.21 18.69
C ASP A 37 27.72 -0.30 18.96
N THR A 38 26.88 -0.83 19.85
CA THR A 38 26.89 -2.24 20.23
C THR A 38 26.43 -3.15 19.09
N ASN A 39 25.54 -2.66 18.22
CA ASN A 39 25.05 -3.42 17.08
C ASN A 39 26.07 -3.41 15.92
N TYR A 40 26.37 -4.60 15.40
CA TYR A 40 27.24 -4.79 14.24
C TYR A 40 26.64 -4.18 12.96
N ASP A 41 25.34 -4.34 12.72
CA ASP A 41 24.67 -3.84 11.52
C ASP A 41 24.76 -2.31 11.43
N THR A 42 24.54 -1.62 12.55
CA THR A 42 24.70 -0.17 12.65
C THR A 42 26.13 0.26 12.32
N ARG A 43 27.14 -0.44 12.85
CA ARG A 43 28.55 -0.15 12.62
C ARG A 43 28.93 -0.36 11.15
N ASP A 44 28.48 -1.45 10.54
CA ASP A 44 28.80 -1.78 9.16
C ASP A 44 28.12 -0.84 8.18
N LYS A 45 26.85 -0.52 8.41
CA LYS A 45 26.15 0.50 7.64
C LYS A 45 26.83 1.86 7.75
N ALA A 46 27.24 2.27 8.95
CA ALA A 46 27.97 3.52 9.14
C ALA A 46 29.33 3.51 8.41
N ARG A 47 30.06 2.39 8.44
CA ARG A 47 31.31 2.24 7.67
C ARG A 47 31.09 2.37 6.18
N LEU A 48 30.07 1.70 5.64
CA LEU A 48 29.73 1.74 4.21
C LEU A 48 29.41 3.18 3.76
N ILE A 49 28.51 3.85 4.48
CA ILE A 49 28.09 5.21 4.14
C ILE A 49 29.25 6.20 4.33
N ARG A 50 30.06 6.05 5.38
CA ARG A 50 31.23 6.91 5.61
C ARG A 50 32.28 6.72 4.52
N ALA A 51 32.52 5.49 4.06
CA ALA A 51 33.43 5.23 2.97
C ALA A 51 32.94 5.89 1.66
N LEU A 52 31.63 5.84 1.43
CA LEU A 52 30.99 6.47 0.28
C LEU A 52 31.10 8.00 0.27
N LEU A 53 30.91 8.65 1.43
CA LEU A 53 30.76 10.10 1.53
C LEU A 53 32.02 10.86 1.99
N LEU A 54 32.74 10.32 2.99
CA LEU A 54 33.85 11.02 3.66
C LEU A 54 35.23 10.47 3.25
N GLN A 55 35.32 9.28 2.68
CA GLN A 55 36.60 8.65 2.25
C GLN A 55 36.65 8.49 0.73
N THR A 56 36.39 9.59 0.03
CA THR A 56 36.26 9.64 -1.43
C THR A 56 37.51 9.13 -2.17
N GLU A 57 38.67 9.24 -1.54
CA GLU A 57 39.98 8.79 -2.08
C GLU A 57 40.08 7.27 -2.23
N ASN A 58 39.38 6.50 -1.39
CA ASN A 58 39.45 5.04 -1.43
C ASN A 58 38.57 4.46 -2.54
N CYS A 59 37.46 5.14 -2.88
CA CYS A 59 36.46 4.67 -3.85
C CYS A 59 35.90 5.83 -4.70
N PRO A 60 36.74 6.47 -5.55
CA PRO A 60 36.36 7.67 -6.29
C PRO A 60 35.27 7.41 -7.34
N GLN A 61 35.11 6.18 -7.82
CA GLN A 61 34.05 5.82 -8.77
C GLN A 61 32.69 5.79 -8.09
N LEU A 62 32.62 5.29 -6.85
CA LEU A 62 31.37 5.15 -6.12
C LEU A 62 30.93 6.48 -5.51
N SER A 63 31.87 7.28 -5.00
CA SER A 63 31.59 8.61 -4.44
C SER A 63 30.98 9.57 -5.46
N LYS A 64 31.40 9.51 -6.74
CA LYS A 64 30.78 10.27 -7.85
C LYS A 64 29.28 9.99 -8.01
N HIS A 65 28.85 8.77 -7.70
CA HIS A 65 27.46 8.35 -7.82
C HIS A 65 26.72 8.34 -6.48
N ALA A 66 27.34 8.80 -5.38
CA ALA A 66 26.74 8.80 -4.06
C ALA A 66 25.38 9.53 -4.01
N LYS A 67 25.28 10.69 -4.69
CA LYS A 67 24.02 11.43 -4.79
C LYS A 67 22.92 10.62 -5.48
N LYS A 68 23.24 9.91 -6.57
CA LYS A 68 22.28 9.07 -7.28
C LYS A 68 21.85 7.85 -6.45
N ILE A 69 22.77 7.26 -5.70
CA ILE A 69 22.50 6.08 -4.87
C ILE A 69 21.63 6.46 -3.65
N LEU A 70 21.97 7.54 -2.96
CA LEU A 70 21.32 7.92 -1.70
C LEU A 70 20.00 8.67 -1.90
N LEU A 71 19.86 9.41 -3.01
CA LEU A 71 18.65 10.18 -3.36
C LEU A 71 17.91 9.53 -4.56
N ALA A 72 18.09 8.23 -4.79
CA ALA A 72 17.33 7.52 -5.80
C ALA A 72 15.82 7.64 -5.51
N PRO A 73 14.98 7.93 -6.51
CA PRO A 73 13.54 7.92 -6.33
C PRO A 73 13.11 6.50 -5.98
N LYS A 74 12.45 6.36 -4.83
CA LYS A 74 11.81 5.10 -4.45
C LYS A 74 10.39 5.17 -4.99
N PRO A 75 10.00 4.28 -5.91
CA PRO A 75 8.64 4.28 -6.41
C PRO A 75 7.67 4.11 -5.24
N ALA A 76 6.53 4.78 -5.31
CA ALA A 76 5.50 4.67 -4.30
C ALA A 76 5.10 3.19 -4.14
N PRO A 77 4.90 2.70 -2.91
CA PRO A 77 4.37 1.36 -2.72
C PRO A 77 2.99 1.29 -3.38
N THR A 78 2.81 0.33 -4.28
CA THR A 78 1.49 0.07 -4.85
C THR A 78 0.69 -0.71 -3.84
N LEU A 79 -0.47 -0.18 -3.44
CA LEU A 79 -1.46 -0.90 -2.66
C LEU A 79 -2.05 -1.99 -3.55
N GLU A 80 -1.43 -3.16 -3.50
CA GLU A 80 -1.98 -4.37 -4.09
C GLU A 80 -2.64 -5.17 -2.98
N SER A 81 -3.87 -5.63 -3.23
CA SER A 81 -4.48 -6.59 -2.33
C SER A 81 -3.63 -7.86 -2.31
N ILE A 82 -3.54 -8.50 -1.13
CA ILE A 82 -2.84 -9.80 -0.98
C ILE A 82 -3.43 -10.85 -1.94
N ILE A 83 -4.70 -10.64 -2.33
CA ILE A 83 -5.52 -11.50 -3.19
C ILE A 83 -5.37 -11.12 -4.68
N ARG A 84 -4.56 -10.11 -5.02
CA ARG A 84 -4.35 -9.71 -6.42
C ARG A 84 -3.87 -10.90 -7.25
N GLY A 85 -4.64 -11.25 -8.28
CA GLY A 85 -4.37 -12.41 -9.14
C GLY A 85 -5.10 -13.70 -8.73
N HIS A 86 -5.82 -13.70 -7.62
CA HIS A 86 -6.68 -14.81 -7.22
C HIS A 86 -8.01 -14.84 -8.01
N ASP A 87 -8.31 -13.80 -8.80
CA ASP A 87 -9.51 -13.70 -9.68
C ASP A 87 -9.62 -14.84 -10.72
N GLN A 88 -8.51 -15.55 -10.96
CA GLN A 88 -8.48 -16.74 -11.80
C GLN A 88 -9.11 -17.96 -11.10
N TYR A 89 -9.20 -17.90 -9.79
CA TYR A 89 -9.73 -18.97 -8.95
C TYR A 89 -11.12 -18.62 -8.46
N THR A 90 -12.01 -19.61 -8.43
CA THR A 90 -13.36 -19.42 -7.91
C THR A 90 -13.33 -19.12 -6.41
N LEU A 91 -14.01 -18.05 -6.02
CA LEU A 91 -14.25 -17.68 -4.64
C LEU A 91 -14.78 -18.89 -3.84
N GLY A 92 -14.25 -19.09 -2.64
CA GLY A 92 -14.63 -20.21 -1.77
C GLY A 92 -13.87 -21.52 -2.03
N THR A 93 -12.98 -21.58 -3.02
CA THR A 93 -12.10 -22.74 -3.22
C THR A 93 -10.76 -22.61 -2.51
N LEU A 94 -10.12 -23.75 -2.22
CA LEU A 94 -8.75 -23.77 -1.69
C LEU A 94 -7.79 -23.02 -2.61
N SER A 95 -7.94 -23.15 -3.94
CA SER A 95 -7.11 -22.46 -4.92
C SER A 95 -7.18 -20.94 -4.78
N TYR A 96 -8.37 -20.42 -4.47
CA TYR A 96 -8.57 -18.99 -4.18
C TYR A 96 -7.96 -18.58 -2.85
N VAL A 97 -7.87 -19.44 -1.83
CA VAL A 97 -7.20 -19.07 -0.57
C VAL A 97 -5.68 -19.04 -0.73
N ILE A 98 -5.11 -19.99 -1.45
CA ILE A 98 -3.65 -20.14 -1.60
C ILE A 98 -3.08 -19.35 -2.80
N GLY A 99 -3.94 -18.77 -3.66
CA GLY A 99 -3.51 -18.07 -4.87
C GLY A 99 -2.86 -18.95 -5.92
N GLN A 100 -3.10 -20.26 -5.87
CA GLN A 100 -2.46 -21.27 -6.72
C GLN A 100 -3.43 -22.40 -7.04
N LYS A 101 -3.29 -23.04 -8.21
CA LYS A 101 -4.13 -24.16 -8.63
C LYS A 101 -3.89 -25.37 -7.73
N ALA A 102 -4.84 -25.65 -6.84
CA ALA A 102 -4.81 -26.84 -6.00
C ALA A 102 -5.11 -28.11 -6.82
N THR A 103 -4.69 -29.27 -6.32
CA THR A 103 -4.96 -30.57 -6.95
C THR A 103 -6.47 -30.79 -7.06
N GLY A 104 -6.96 -31.08 -8.26
CA GLY A 104 -8.38 -31.29 -8.52
C GLY A 104 -9.19 -29.99 -8.71
N TYR A 105 -8.54 -28.82 -8.73
CA TYR A 105 -9.20 -27.59 -9.11
C TYR A 105 -9.58 -27.59 -10.60
N HIS A 106 -10.85 -27.33 -10.87
CA HIS A 106 -11.40 -27.22 -12.21
C HIS A 106 -11.90 -25.79 -12.40
N ASP A 107 -11.49 -25.18 -13.50
CA ASP A 107 -11.91 -23.83 -13.87
C ASP A 107 -13.42 -23.84 -14.19
N LEU A 108 -14.10 -22.71 -13.96
CA LEU A 108 -15.50 -22.59 -14.37
C LEU A 108 -15.61 -22.73 -15.88
N PRO A 109 -16.64 -23.43 -16.38
CA PRO A 109 -16.95 -23.39 -17.80
C PRO A 109 -17.25 -21.95 -18.22
N ASP A 110 -16.94 -21.63 -19.47
CA ASP A 110 -17.32 -20.35 -20.06
C ASP A 110 -18.84 -20.14 -19.96
N PHE A 111 -19.24 -18.86 -19.81
CA PHE A 111 -20.65 -18.51 -19.79
C PHE A 111 -21.35 -19.00 -21.06
N PRO A 112 -22.57 -19.56 -20.94
CA PRO A 112 -23.31 -20.03 -22.10
C PRO A 112 -23.65 -18.86 -23.03
N LEU A 113 -23.42 -19.04 -24.32
CA LEU A 113 -23.70 -18.03 -25.35
C LEU A 113 -25.21 -17.78 -25.54
N VAL A 114 -26.03 -18.78 -25.24
CA VAL A 114 -27.49 -18.70 -25.34
C VAL A 114 -28.04 -18.61 -23.92
N PRO A 115 -28.78 -17.54 -23.58
CA PRO A 115 -29.43 -17.45 -22.28
C PRO A 115 -30.45 -18.58 -22.14
N ALA A 116 -30.63 -19.08 -20.92
CA ALA A 116 -31.69 -20.03 -20.65
C ALA A 116 -33.06 -19.43 -20.99
N ASP A 117 -33.98 -20.27 -21.47
CA ASP A 117 -35.34 -19.83 -21.81
C ASP A 117 -36.00 -19.18 -20.57
N PRO A 118 -36.43 -17.90 -20.65
CA PRO A 118 -37.06 -17.20 -19.54
C PRO A 118 -38.32 -17.90 -19.03
N SER A 119 -38.98 -18.73 -19.86
CA SER A 119 -40.15 -19.48 -19.44
C SER A 119 -39.88 -20.57 -18.41
N VAL A 120 -38.63 -21.02 -18.25
CA VAL A 120 -38.24 -22.01 -17.22
C VAL A 120 -38.25 -21.40 -15.81
N ARG A 121 -38.18 -20.07 -15.70
CA ARG A 121 -38.26 -19.35 -14.43
C ARG A 121 -39.67 -18.87 -14.08
N ASN A 122 -40.64 -19.08 -14.97
CA ASN A 122 -42.03 -18.76 -14.70
C ASN A 122 -42.60 -19.78 -13.72
N VAL A 123 -42.65 -19.41 -12.44
CA VAL A 123 -43.49 -20.10 -11.46
C VAL A 123 -44.93 -19.85 -11.89
N GLU A 124 -45.67 -20.91 -12.23
CA GLU A 124 -47.10 -20.80 -12.48
C GLU A 124 -47.74 -20.09 -11.29
N ILE A 125 -48.30 -18.90 -11.53
CA ILE A 125 -49.14 -18.22 -10.56
C ILE A 125 -50.40 -19.09 -10.47
N ILE A 126 -50.42 -20.01 -9.51
CA ILE A 126 -51.62 -20.74 -9.13
C ILE A 126 -52.61 -19.67 -8.70
N GLN A 127 -53.49 -19.26 -9.61
CA GLN A 127 -54.58 -18.35 -9.27
C GLN A 127 -55.42 -19.09 -8.23
N PRO A 128 -55.63 -18.51 -7.03
CA PRO A 128 -56.53 -19.14 -6.08
C PRO A 128 -57.91 -19.16 -6.72
N GLU A 129 -58.39 -20.35 -7.08
CA GLU A 129 -59.79 -20.54 -7.47
C GLU A 129 -60.64 -20.13 -6.27
N THR A 130 -61.14 -18.90 -6.30
CA THR A 130 -62.11 -18.44 -5.32
C THR A 130 -63.37 -19.29 -5.53
N PRO A 131 -63.84 -20.06 -4.53
CA PRO A 131 -65.09 -20.76 -4.66
C PRO A 131 -66.20 -19.71 -4.77
N GLN A 132 -66.90 -19.70 -5.90
CA GLN A 132 -68.07 -18.87 -6.10
C GLN A 132 -69.12 -19.24 -5.06
N HIS A 133 -69.23 -18.43 -4.01
CA HIS A 133 -70.31 -18.54 -3.03
C HIS A 133 -71.57 -17.90 -3.63
N ASP A 134 -72.40 -18.73 -4.26
CA ASP A 134 -73.78 -18.38 -4.60
C ASP A 134 -74.59 -18.20 -3.32
N HIS A 135 -74.88 -16.94 -2.98
CA HIS A 135 -75.83 -16.58 -1.93
C HIS A 135 -77.25 -16.57 -2.51
N SER A 136 -78.03 -17.65 -2.33
CA SER A 136 -79.50 -17.50 -2.27
C SER A 136 -80.24 -18.59 -1.47
N SER A 137 -80.97 -18.09 -0.46
CA SER A 137 -82.24 -18.58 0.11
C SER A 137 -82.36 -19.92 0.88
N LYS A 138 -82.38 -19.77 2.22
CA LYS A 138 -83.55 -19.91 3.13
C LYS A 138 -83.97 -21.30 3.67
N ALA A 139 -83.93 -21.37 5.02
CA ALA A 139 -84.66 -22.22 5.98
C ALA A 139 -84.27 -23.71 6.04
N SER A 140 -84.15 -24.41 7.19
CA SER A 140 -84.51 -24.16 8.59
C SER A 140 -83.79 -25.20 9.48
N ALA A 141 -83.42 -24.78 10.70
CA ALA A 141 -83.25 -25.52 11.96
C ALA A 141 -82.80 -27.01 11.95
N THR A 142 -81.68 -27.31 12.64
CA THR A 142 -81.68 -28.06 13.93
C THR A 142 -80.26 -28.25 14.52
N SER A 143 -80.13 -27.91 15.81
CA SER A 143 -79.28 -28.49 16.88
C SER A 143 -77.81 -28.91 16.64
N GLY A 144 -76.91 -28.36 17.47
CA GLY A 144 -76.04 -29.20 18.32
C GLY A 144 -74.52 -29.07 18.20
N THR A 145 -73.90 -28.59 19.29
CA THR A 145 -72.58 -29.00 19.85
C THR A 145 -71.24 -28.51 19.26
N LYS A 146 -70.67 -27.52 19.96
CA LYS A 146 -69.29 -27.35 20.51
C LYS A 146 -68.02 -27.57 19.65
N LYS A 147 -67.23 -26.47 19.64
CA LYS A 147 -65.76 -26.31 19.82
C LYS A 147 -64.81 -27.05 18.86
N LYS A 148 -63.92 -26.30 18.19
CA LYS A 148 -62.56 -25.99 18.67
C LYS A 148 -61.80 -25.06 17.69
N SER A 149 -61.05 -24.16 18.32
CA SER A 149 -59.99 -23.33 17.78
C SER A 149 -58.81 -24.15 17.22
N SER A 150 -58.27 -23.75 16.09
CA SER A 150 -56.82 -23.88 15.82
C SER A 150 -56.38 -22.81 14.84
N THR A 151 -55.82 -21.76 15.41
CA THR A 151 -54.97 -20.73 14.84
C THR A 151 -54.15 -21.24 13.65
N SER A 152 -54.40 -20.66 12.49
CA SER A 152 -53.52 -20.70 11.33
C SER A 152 -52.15 -20.13 11.73
N LYS A 153 -51.17 -21.00 11.95
CA LYS A 153 -49.79 -20.58 12.13
C LYS A 153 -49.27 -20.02 10.80
N LYS A 154 -49.16 -18.69 10.79
CA LYS A 154 -48.45 -17.84 9.84
C LYS A 154 -47.01 -18.39 9.71
N PHE A 155 -46.78 -19.19 8.67
CA PHE A 155 -45.52 -19.92 8.42
C PHE A 155 -44.39 -19.01 7.89
N TYR A 156 -44.72 -17.77 7.49
CA TYR A 156 -43.75 -16.73 7.15
C TYR A 156 -44.06 -15.48 7.98
N SER A 157 -43.75 -15.53 9.27
CA SER A 157 -43.46 -14.31 10.02
C SER A 157 -41.94 -14.26 10.14
N ASP A 158 -41.37 -13.70 9.09
CA ASP A 158 -40.20 -12.82 9.08
C ASP A 158 -39.70 -12.43 10.49
N ASP A 159 -38.54 -12.98 10.85
CA ASP A 159 -37.71 -12.57 11.99
C ASP A 159 -36.36 -12.20 11.37
N GLU A 160 -36.33 -11.04 10.72
CA GLU A 160 -35.12 -10.27 10.42
C GLU A 160 -34.54 -9.82 11.77
N ALA A 161 -33.68 -10.67 12.34
CA ALA A 161 -32.71 -10.24 13.32
C ALA A 161 -31.49 -9.72 12.54
N GLU A 162 -31.53 -8.43 12.23
CA GLU A 162 -30.35 -7.64 11.85
C GLU A 162 -29.36 -7.70 13.02
N ASP A 163 -28.34 -8.56 12.89
CA ASP A 163 -27.13 -8.53 13.71
C ASP A 163 -26.13 -7.65 12.94
N ASP A 164 -26.24 -6.35 13.20
CA ASP A 164 -25.35 -5.31 12.70
C ASP A 164 -24.06 -5.33 13.54
N ASP A 165 -23.14 -6.24 13.18
CA ASP A 165 -21.77 -6.23 13.69
C ASP A 165 -21.01 -5.03 13.06
N GLU A 166 -21.22 -3.84 13.63
CA GLU A 166 -20.36 -2.67 13.42
C GLU A 166 -18.95 -2.95 13.96
N VAL A 167 -18.05 -3.42 13.10
CA VAL A 167 -16.61 -3.40 13.38
C VAL A 167 -16.07 -1.99 13.13
N ALA A 168 -15.85 -1.26 14.21
CA ALA A 168 -15.15 0.02 14.22
C ALA A 168 -13.71 -0.17 13.72
N GLU A 169 -13.41 0.35 12.53
CA GLU A 169 -12.03 0.57 12.09
C GLU A 169 -11.53 1.89 12.71
N GLU A 170 -10.55 1.78 13.61
CA GLU A 170 -9.78 2.91 14.12
C GLU A 170 -8.78 3.35 13.04
N GLU A 171 -9.16 4.33 12.22
CA GLU A 171 -8.22 5.08 11.37
C GLU A 171 -7.58 6.20 12.20
N GLU A 172 -6.31 6.05 12.56
CA GLU A 172 -5.46 7.16 13.01
C GLU A 172 -4.91 7.89 11.77
N GLU A 173 -5.52 9.02 11.43
CA GLU A 173 -5.01 9.97 10.43
C GLU A 173 -3.89 10.83 11.06
N GLU A 174 -2.65 10.66 10.56
CA GLU A 174 -1.56 11.63 10.77
C GLU A 174 -1.57 12.64 9.61
N GLU A 175 -2.03 13.87 9.90
CA GLU A 175 -1.94 15.05 9.04
C GLU A 175 -0.50 15.61 9.05
N GLU A 176 0.24 15.49 7.94
CA GLU A 176 1.48 16.24 7.68
C GLU A 176 1.19 17.41 6.73
N ASP A 177 1.16 18.61 7.30
CA ASP A 177 1.03 19.90 6.63
C ASP A 177 2.42 20.31 6.10
N GLU A 178 2.63 20.31 4.77
CA GLU A 178 3.84 20.86 4.14
C GLU A 178 3.56 22.27 3.58
N GLU A 179 4.22 23.26 4.19
CA GLU A 179 4.34 24.64 3.71
C GLU A 179 5.09 24.71 2.35
N ASP A 180 4.46 25.33 1.36
CA ASP A 180 5.04 25.71 0.08
C ASP A 180 5.96 26.94 0.22
N GLY A 181 7.27 26.70 0.23
CA GLY A 181 8.32 27.72 0.27
C GLY A 181 8.93 27.97 -1.11
N SER A 182 8.36 28.94 -1.85
CA SER A 182 8.93 29.51 -3.07
C SER A 182 10.34 30.08 -2.83
N THR A 183 11.32 29.71 -3.66
CA THR A 183 12.63 30.38 -3.70
C THR A 183 12.92 30.89 -5.11
N GLU A 184 13.02 32.21 -5.20
CA GLU A 184 13.44 32.98 -6.36
C GLU A 184 14.95 32.79 -6.62
N ASP A 185 15.30 32.58 -7.88
CA ASP A 185 16.65 32.63 -8.44
C ASP A 185 17.31 34.00 -8.21
N PRO A 186 18.65 34.04 -8.07
CA PRO A 186 19.37 35.11 -8.72
C PRO A 186 20.52 34.61 -9.62
N ASP A 187 20.46 35.20 -10.80
CA ASP A 187 21.37 35.25 -11.93
C ASP A 187 22.88 35.22 -11.64
N ASP A 188 23.52 34.53 -12.59
CA ASP A 188 24.92 34.45 -12.95
C ASP A 188 25.42 35.80 -13.51
N ASP A 189 26.52 36.33 -12.98
CA ASP A 189 27.27 37.43 -13.62
C ASP A 189 28.78 37.14 -13.55
N GLU A 190 29.33 36.87 -14.74
CA GLU A 190 30.73 36.57 -14.98
C GLU A 190 31.62 37.82 -14.89
N GLY A 191 32.72 37.71 -14.13
CA GLY A 191 33.80 38.68 -14.11
C GLY A 191 35.13 38.07 -14.55
N GLU A 192 35.45 38.18 -15.85
CA GLU A 192 36.77 37.88 -16.40
C GLU A 192 37.88 38.76 -15.77
N ALA A 193 38.93 38.14 -15.23
CA ALA A 193 40.18 38.83 -14.85
C ALA A 193 41.39 38.23 -15.59
N LYS A 194 42.03 39.05 -16.43
CA LYS A 194 43.18 38.72 -17.28
C LYS A 194 44.47 38.38 -16.48
N PRO A 195 45.39 37.57 -17.05
CA PRO A 195 46.55 37.03 -16.34
C PRO A 195 47.72 38.02 -16.25
N LYS A 196 48.36 38.08 -15.06
CA LYS A 196 49.64 38.76 -14.85
C LYS A 196 50.81 37.87 -15.33
N LYS A 197 51.64 38.41 -16.22
CA LYS A 197 52.90 37.81 -16.69
C LYS A 197 53.92 37.76 -15.55
N PHE A 198 54.50 36.58 -15.31
CA PHE A 198 55.72 36.43 -14.50
C PHE A 198 56.80 35.79 -15.38
N VAL A 199 57.97 36.42 -15.47
CA VAL A 199 59.09 36.01 -16.32
C VAL A 199 60.30 35.65 -15.46
N LYS A 200 60.70 34.37 -15.60
CA LYS A 200 62.03 33.71 -15.54
C LYS A 200 62.91 33.82 -14.28
N LYS A 201 63.39 32.64 -13.85
CA LYS A 201 64.81 32.26 -14.06
C LYS A 201 65.01 30.74 -14.02
N SER A 202 65.65 30.21 -15.06
CA SER A 202 66.17 28.84 -15.13
C SER A 202 67.56 28.78 -14.52
N HIS A 203 67.86 27.70 -13.79
CA HIS A 203 69.23 27.24 -13.54
C HIS A 203 69.26 25.73 -13.82
N ASP A 204 69.86 25.39 -14.96
CA ASP A 204 70.36 24.06 -15.25
C ASP A 204 71.58 23.78 -14.37
N TYR A 205 71.60 22.61 -13.75
CA TYR A 205 72.84 21.97 -13.33
C TYR A 205 72.81 20.53 -13.84
N GLU A 206 73.53 20.32 -14.94
CA GLU A 206 74.00 19.02 -15.37
C GLU A 206 75.54 19.01 -15.24
N GLN A 207 76.07 17.87 -14.78
CA GLN A 207 77.45 17.38 -14.89
C GLN A 207 78.49 17.85 -13.85
N LEU A 208 78.68 17.03 -12.81
CA LEU A 208 79.87 16.17 -12.61
C LEU A 208 79.61 15.12 -11.53
#